data_AF-A0A529HPJ5-F1
#
_entry.id   AF-A0A529HPJ5-F1
#
_cell.length_a   1.000
_cell.length_b   1.000
_cell.length_c   1.000
_cell.angle_alpha   90.00
_cell.angle_beta   90.00
_cell.angle_gamma   90.00
#
_symmetry.space_group_name_H-M   'P 1'
#
loop_
_entity.id
_entity.type
_entity.pdbx_description
1 polymer ?
#
loop_
_entity_poly.entity_id
_entity_poly.type
_entity_poly.pdbx_seq_one_letter_code
_entity_poly.pdbx_strand_id
1 'polypeptide(L)'
;YVSAVRVVRGIIASYVEFIRNVPLILLVYLVFYGLPTVIDLAYSAQTSFVATLAVYSGAYLVEVFRSGLEAVPRGQIDAGKAIGLTPWQRLVHVRLPTMMRITLPALSNTFISLFKDTSVASVISVPELTYG
;
A
#
# COMPACT_ATOMS: atom_id res chain seq x y z
N TYR A 1 -3.57 -19.72 16.97
CA TYR A 1 -4.03 -18.32 16.83
C TYR A 1 -2.90 -17.30 16.79
N VAL A 2 -2.03 -17.19 17.81
CA VAL A 2 -0.91 -16.21 17.80
C VAL A 2 0.12 -16.49 16.69
N SER A 3 0.33 -17.76 16.31
CA SER A 3 1.25 -18.15 15.23
C SER A 3 0.81 -17.68 13.84
N ALA A 4 -0.47 -17.87 13.49
CA ALA A 4 -1.03 -17.42 12.21
C ALA A 4 -0.90 -15.90 12.04
N VAL A 5 -1.12 -15.13 13.12
CA VAL A 5 -0.94 -13.67 13.13
C VAL A 5 0.54 -13.28 12.91
N ARG A 6 1.49 -14.04 13.46
CA ARG A 6 2.93 -13.78 13.25
C ARG A 6 3.36 -14.08 11.81
N VAL A 7 2.88 -15.18 11.22
CA VAL A 7 3.21 -15.55 9.83
C VAL A 7 2.65 -14.52 8.86
N VAL A 8 1.37 -14.15 9.00
CA VAL A 8 0.75 -13.11 8.17
C VAL A 8 1.48 -11.78 8.29
N ARG A 9 1.86 -11.38 9.52
CA ARG A 9 2.66 -10.17 9.74
C ARG A 9 4.02 -10.25 9.06
N GLY A 10 4.68 -11.42 9.11
CA GLY A 10 5.95 -11.66 8.43
C GLY A 10 5.82 -11.48 6.91
N ILE A 11 4.80 -12.09 6.30
CA ILE A 11 4.55 -11.99 4.84
C ILE A 11 4.30 -10.53 4.43
N ILE A 12 3.44 -9.81 5.18
CA ILE A 12 3.16 -8.39 4.88
C ILE A 12 4.42 -7.55 5.04
N ALA A 13 5.21 -7.77 6.10
CA ALA A 13 6.46 -7.03 6.33
C ALA A 13 7.46 -7.27 5.20
N SER A 14 7.68 -8.53 4.80
CA SER A 14 8.56 -8.89 3.68
C SER A 14 8.10 -8.27 2.36
N TYR A 15 6.79 -8.27 2.09
CA TYR A 15 6.20 -7.61 0.93
C TYR A 15 6.50 -6.10 0.93
N VAL A 16 6.21 -5.41 2.03
CA VAL A 16 6.42 -3.96 2.16
C VAL A 16 7.89 -3.62 2.02
N GLU A 17 8.75 -4.35 2.73
CA GLU A 17 10.19 -4.12 2.74
C GLU A 17 10.78 -4.35 1.34
N PHE A 18 10.45 -5.46 0.69
CA PHE A 18 10.95 -5.74 -0.66
C PHE A 18 10.51 -4.66 -1.64
N ILE A 19 9.21 -4.37 -1.75
CA ILE A 19 8.68 -3.44 -2.76
C ILE A 19 9.22 -2.02 -2.57
N ARG A 20 9.34 -1.53 -1.32
CA ARG A 20 9.84 -0.16 -1.05
C ARG A 20 11.34 -0.01 -1.27
N ASN A 21 12.09 -1.11 -1.29
CA ASN A 21 13.53 -1.10 -1.57
C ASN A 21 13.87 -1.30 -3.06
N VAL A 22 12.88 -1.59 -3.91
CA VAL A 22 13.07 -1.76 -5.34
C VAL A 22 12.59 -0.51 -6.10
N PRO A 23 13.40 0.08 -6.99
CA PRO A 23 12.97 1.19 -7.82
C PRO A 23 11.74 0.83 -8.68
N LEU A 24 10.73 1.71 -8.73
CA LEU A 24 9.50 1.47 -9.51
C LEU A 24 9.78 1.14 -10.97
N ILE A 25 10.71 1.85 -11.62
CA ILE A 25 11.07 1.61 -13.02
C ILE A 25 11.56 0.17 -13.25
N LEU A 26 12.32 -0.39 -12.29
CA LEU A 26 12.79 -1.77 -12.37
C LEU A 26 11.62 -2.76 -12.23
N LEU A 27 10.66 -2.48 -11.35
CA LEU A 27 9.45 -3.29 -11.23
C LEU A 27 8.64 -3.27 -12.53
N VAL A 28 8.49 -2.11 -13.16
CA VAL A 28 7.77 -1.97 -14.44
C VAL A 28 8.46 -2.79 -15.53
N TYR A 29 9.80 -2.71 -15.65
CA TYR A 29 10.55 -3.53 -16.61
C TYR A 29 10.41 -5.03 -16.33
N LEU A 30 10.51 -5.45 -15.07
CA LEU A 30 10.40 -6.85 -14.68
C LEU A 30 9.02 -7.40 -14.98
N VAL A 31 7.96 -6.65 -14.67
CA VAL A 31 6.60 -7.10 -14.92
C VAL A 31 6.27 -7.07 -16.40
N PHE A 32 6.64 -6.04 -17.15
CA PHE A 32 6.29 -5.97 -18.57
C PHE A 32 7.12 -6.92 -19.46
N TYR A 33 8.44 -7.00 -19.28
CA TYR A 33 9.30 -7.82 -20.13
C TYR A 33 9.68 -9.17 -19.50
N GLY A 34 9.86 -9.22 -18.17
CA GLY A 34 10.36 -10.40 -17.49
C GLY A 34 9.30 -11.47 -17.25
N LEU A 35 8.20 -11.11 -16.56
CA LEU A 35 7.16 -12.06 -16.17
C LEU A 35 6.59 -12.87 -17.35
N PRO A 36 6.18 -12.29 -18.49
CA PRO A 36 5.61 -13.05 -19.60
C PRO A 36 6.50 -14.19 -20.09
N THR A 37 7.83 -14.02 -20.03
CA THR A 37 8.80 -15.05 -20.46
C THR A 37 8.88 -16.26 -19.54
N VAL A 38 8.45 -16.13 -18.28
CA VAL A 38 8.54 -17.18 -17.25
C VAL A 38 7.21 -17.91 -17.10
N ILE A 39 6.09 -17.17 -17.16
CA ILE A 39 4.75 -17.70 -16.87
C ILE A 39 3.87 -17.91 -18.11
N ASP A 40 4.41 -17.68 -19.32
CA ASP A 40 3.70 -17.81 -20.61
C ASP A 40 2.34 -17.07 -20.61
N LEU A 41 2.33 -15.87 -20.00
CA LEU A 41 1.13 -15.07 -19.84
C LEU A 41 1.28 -13.77 -20.64
N ALA A 42 0.39 -13.57 -21.61
CA ALA A 42 0.31 -12.33 -22.37
C ALA A 42 -0.70 -11.36 -21.74
N TYR A 43 -0.28 -10.12 -21.52
CA TYR A 43 -1.15 -9.03 -21.09
C TYR A 43 -0.71 -7.71 -21.72
N SER A 44 -1.62 -6.74 -21.75
CA SER A 44 -1.33 -5.43 -22.31
C SER A 44 -0.33 -4.65 -21.45
N ALA A 45 0.40 -3.72 -22.08
CA ALA A 45 1.29 -2.80 -21.38
C ALA A 45 0.55 -2.01 -20.28
N GLN A 46 -0.68 -1.55 -20.56
CA GLN A 46 -1.53 -0.87 -19.59
C GLN A 46 -1.84 -1.76 -18.37
N THR A 47 -2.24 -3.01 -18.59
CA THR A 47 -2.53 -3.97 -17.49
C THR A 47 -1.28 -4.22 -16.64
N SER A 48 -0.13 -4.42 -17.29
CA SER A 48 1.14 -4.64 -16.59
C SER A 48 1.51 -3.45 -15.71
N PHE A 49 1.32 -2.24 -16.22
CA PHE A 49 1.66 -1.01 -15.53
C PHE A 49 0.74 -0.77 -14.33
N VAL A 50 -0.58 -0.86 -14.54
CA VAL A 50 -1.57 -0.67 -13.47
C VAL A 50 -1.36 -1.69 -12.36
N ALA A 51 -1.11 -2.96 -12.69
CA ALA A 51 -0.83 -3.99 -11.70
C ALA A 51 0.45 -3.68 -10.90
N THR A 52 1.53 -3.31 -11.60
CA THR A 52 2.80 -2.94 -10.96
C THR A 52 2.63 -1.75 -10.02
N LEU A 53 1.94 -0.71 -10.49
CA LEU A 53 1.72 0.52 -9.73
C LEU A 53 0.79 0.28 -8.52
N ALA A 54 -0.21 -0.59 -8.64
CA ALA A 54 -1.08 -0.98 -7.54
C ALA A 54 -0.31 -1.74 -6.44
N VAL A 55 0.56 -2.66 -6.84
CA VAL A 55 1.47 -3.38 -5.93
C VAL A 55 2.44 -2.41 -5.26
N TYR A 56 3.09 -1.56 -6.04
CA TYR A 56 4.04 -0.57 -5.53
C TYR A 56 3.38 0.38 -4.51
N SER A 57 2.30 1.05 -4.91
CA SER A 57 1.57 1.98 -4.04
C SER A 57 0.93 1.31 -2.82
N GLY A 58 0.48 0.06 -2.96
CA GLY A 58 -0.04 -0.74 -1.86
C GLY A 58 0.95 -0.90 -0.72
N ALA A 59 2.24 -1.09 -1.01
CA ALA A 59 3.28 -1.17 0.02
C ALA A 59 3.44 0.14 0.83
N TYR A 60 3.34 1.30 0.17
CA TYR A 60 3.35 2.60 0.85
C TYR A 60 2.09 2.83 1.68
N LEU A 61 0.92 2.46 1.14
CA LEU A 61 -0.35 2.59 1.86
C LEU A 61 -0.40 1.75 3.15
N VAL A 62 0.18 0.54 3.14
CA VAL A 62 0.30 -0.29 4.36
C VAL A 62 1.00 0.48 5.48
N GLU A 63 2.07 1.21 5.16
CA GLU A 63 2.85 1.98 6.14
C GLU A 63 2.16 3.26 6.60
N VAL A 64 1.43 3.92 5.69
CA VAL A 64 0.55 5.05 6.04
C VAL A 64 -0.52 4.59 7.04
N PHE A 65 -1.20 3.48 6.78
CA PHE A 65 -2.22 2.98 7.71
C PHE A 65 -1.62 2.44 9.00
N ARG A 66 -0.47 1.75 8.96
CA ARG A 66 0.23 1.28 10.15
C ARG A 66 0.62 2.44 11.06
N SER A 67 1.28 3.46 10.50
CA SER A 67 1.68 4.65 11.26
C SER A 67 0.46 5.40 11.81
N GLY A 68 -0.62 5.52 11.04
CA GLY A 68 -1.88 6.08 11.53
C GLY A 68 -2.48 5.32 12.71
N LEU A 69 -2.44 3.98 12.66
CA LEU A 69 -3.01 3.12 13.70
C LEU A 69 -2.18 3.16 15.00
N GLU A 70 -0.87 3.37 14.88
CA GLU A 70 0.06 3.60 15.98
C GLU A 70 -0.05 5.02 16.57
N ALA A 71 -0.40 6.01 15.76
CA ALA A 71 -0.56 7.40 16.17
C ALA A 71 -1.86 7.68 16.96
N VAL A 72 -2.82 6.75 16.99
CA VAL A 72 -4.03 6.90 17.82
C VAL A 72 -3.64 7.00 19.30
N PRO A 73 -4.01 8.08 20.02
CA PRO A 73 -3.63 8.26 21.42
C PRO A 73 -4.13 7.11 22.30
N ARG A 74 -3.23 6.57 23.14
CA ARG A 74 -3.57 5.50 24.09
C ARG A 74 -4.73 5.85 25.00
N GLY A 75 -4.83 7.12 25.43
CA GLY A 75 -5.93 7.61 26.25
C GLY A 75 -7.32 7.40 25.63
N GLN A 76 -7.47 7.47 24.30
CA GLN A 76 -8.77 7.17 23.66
C GLN A 76 -9.11 5.67 23.75
N ILE A 77 -8.10 4.81 23.65
CA ILE A 77 -8.26 3.36 23.73
C ILE A 77 -8.59 2.92 25.17
N ASP A 78 -7.98 3.59 26.16
CA ASP A 78 -8.21 3.35 27.58
C ASP A 78 -9.56 3.92 28.03
N ALA A 79 -9.97 5.09 27.56
CA ALA A 79 -11.31 5.65 27.79
C ALA A 79 -12.40 4.73 27.25
N GLY A 80 -12.23 4.21 26.02
CA GLY A 80 -13.14 3.22 25.45
C GLY A 80 -13.24 1.95 26.31
N LYS A 81 -12.13 1.52 26.92
CA LYS A 81 -12.12 0.36 27.82
C LYS A 81 -12.87 0.67 29.12
N ALA A 82 -12.72 1.87 29.66
CA ALA A 82 -13.35 2.30 30.91
C ALA A 82 -14.88 2.36 30.80
N ILE A 83 -15.43 2.69 29.63
CA ILE A 83 -16.88 2.68 29.37
C ILE A 83 -17.42 1.31 28.91
N GLY A 84 -16.61 0.25 29.01
CA GLY A 84 -17.04 -1.12 28.74
C GLY A 84 -17.00 -1.58 27.28
N LEU A 85 -16.34 -0.84 26.37
CA LEU A 85 -16.24 -1.28 24.97
C LEU A 85 -15.35 -2.53 24.83
N THR A 86 -15.86 -3.54 24.11
CA THR A 86 -15.09 -4.72 23.73
C THR A 86 -13.91 -4.36 22.82
N PRO A 87 -12.87 -5.20 22.68
CA PRO A 87 -11.74 -4.94 21.78
C PRO A 87 -12.17 -4.62 20.34
N TRP A 88 -13.20 -5.31 19.84
CA TRP A 88 -13.74 -5.07 18.49
C TRP A 88 -14.47 -3.72 18.40
N GLN A 89 -15.30 -3.39 19.40
CA GLN A 89 -15.97 -2.09 19.45
C GLN A 89 -14.96 -0.94 19.53
N ARG A 90 -13.89 -1.07 20.33
CA ARG A 90 -12.82 -0.07 20.40
C ARG A 90 -12.08 0.07 19.08
N LEU A 91 -11.83 -1.02 18.37
CA LEU A 91 -11.23 -0.96 17.03
C LEU A 91 -12.12 -0.18 16.06
N VAL A 92 -13.40 -0.58 15.94
CA VAL A 92 -14.32 -0.04 14.92
C VAL A 92 -14.79 1.38 15.23
N HIS A 93 -15.11 1.69 16.48
CA HIS A 93 -15.75 2.97 16.84
C HIS A 93 -14.77 4.04 17.33
N VAL A 94 -13.57 3.64 17.77
CA VAL A 94 -12.57 4.58 18.31
C VAL A 94 -11.34 4.60 17.43
N ARG A 95 -10.70 3.45 17.25
CA ARG A 95 -9.35 3.38 16.68
C ARG A 95 -9.34 3.62 15.17
N LEU A 96 -10.22 2.98 14.40
CA LEU A 96 -10.30 3.15 12.95
C LEU A 96 -10.72 4.57 12.54
N PRO A 97 -11.79 5.19 13.10
CA PRO A 97 -12.19 6.55 12.70
C PRO A 97 -11.12 7.59 13.04
N THR A 98 -10.47 7.47 14.21
CA THR A 98 -9.37 8.36 14.59
C THR A 98 -8.16 8.17 13.69
N MET A 99 -7.74 6.92 13.45
CA MET A 99 -6.66 6.60 12.52
C MET A 99 -6.91 7.23 11.14
N MET A 100 -8.11 7.05 10.57
CA MET A 100 -8.43 7.57 9.25
C MET A 100 -8.16 9.08 9.17
N ARG A 101 -8.64 9.85 10.16
CA ARG A 101 -8.41 11.30 10.26
C ARG A 101 -6.92 11.65 10.34
N ILE A 102 -6.13 10.89 11.10
CA ILE A 102 -4.68 11.09 11.20
C ILE A 102 -3.98 10.81 9.87
N THR A 103 -4.42 9.80 9.12
CA THR A 103 -3.79 9.38 7.85
C THR A 103 -4.15 10.26 6.65
N LEU A 104 -5.24 11.01 6.70
CA LEU A 104 -5.73 11.82 5.56
C LEU A 104 -4.62 12.68 4.90
N PRO A 105 -3.81 13.46 5.64
CA PRO A 105 -2.74 14.26 5.04
C PRO A 105 -1.67 13.41 4.34
N ALA A 106 -1.28 12.27 4.94
CA ALA A 106 -0.28 11.37 4.38
C ALA A 106 -0.80 10.64 3.13
N LEU A 107 -2.10 10.33 3.09
CA LEU A 107 -2.76 9.78 1.90
C LEU A 107 -2.70 10.78 0.73
N SER A 108 -2.93 12.07 0.97
CA SER A 108 -2.78 13.10 -0.07
C SER A 108 -1.37 13.15 -0.65
N ASN A 109 -0.33 13.10 0.20
CA ASN A 109 1.06 13.05 -0.25
C ASN A 109 1.35 11.78 -1.07
N THR A 110 0.83 10.64 -0.63
CA THR A 110 0.97 9.36 -1.36
C THR A 110 0.28 9.43 -2.71
N PHE A 111 -0.91 10.03 -2.79
CA PHE A 111 -1.66 10.22 -4.03
C PHE A 111 -0.92 11.14 -5.02
N ILE A 112 -0.36 12.25 -4.54
CA ILE A 112 0.45 13.16 -5.37
C ILE A 112 1.68 12.43 -5.92
N SER A 113 2.33 11.60 -5.09
CA SER A 113 3.49 10.81 -5.51
C SER A 113 3.08 9.77 -6.56
N LEU A 114 1.97 9.07 -6.33
CA LEU A 114 1.40 8.11 -7.27
C LEU A 114 1.09 8.74 -8.63
N PHE A 115 0.54 9.97 -8.61
CA PHE A 115 0.26 10.72 -9.82
C PHE A 115 1.53 11.13 -10.59
N LYS A 116 2.65 11.34 -9.89
CA LYS A 116 3.95 11.56 -10.56
C LYS A 116 4.49 10.26 -11.13
N ASP A 117 4.34 9.17 -10.39
CA ASP A 117 4.81 7.84 -10.77
C ASP A 117 4.11 7.28 -12.02
N THR A 118 2.91 7.75 -12.36
CA THR A 118 2.24 7.36 -13.63
C THR A 118 3.03 7.77 -14.87
N SER A 119 3.85 8.82 -14.81
CA SER A 119 4.70 9.25 -15.93
C SER A 119 5.75 8.20 -16.33
N VAL A 120 6.09 7.28 -15.41
CA VAL A 120 6.99 6.15 -15.70
C VAL A 120 6.39 5.20 -16.73
N ALA A 121 5.07 5.22 -16.98
CA ALA A 121 4.43 4.42 -18.02
C ALA A 121 5.01 4.65 -19.43
N SER A 122 5.55 5.84 -19.69
CA SER A 122 6.18 6.21 -20.97
C SER A 122 7.35 5.28 -21.36
N VAL A 123 8.05 4.68 -20.38
CA VAL A 123 9.23 3.83 -20.63
C VAL A 123 8.91 2.48 -21.28
N ILE A 124 7.64 2.07 -21.25
CA ILE A 124 7.12 0.85 -21.90
C ILE A 124 6.12 1.19 -23.03
N SER A 125 6.19 2.42 -23.54
CA SER A 125 5.37 2.91 -24.65
C SER A 125 3.85 2.81 -24.41
N VAL A 126 3.41 2.91 -23.15
CA VAL A 126 1.99 3.12 -22.84
C VAL A 126 1.65 4.59 -23.16
N PRO A 127 0.63 4.88 -23.99
CA PRO A 127 0.20 6.25 -24.25
C PRO A 127 -0.21 6.94 -22.94
N GLU A 128 0.43 8.05 -22.61
CA GLU A 128 0.16 8.88 -21.43
C GLU A 128 0.21 10.39 -21.78
N LEU A 129 0.02 11.30 -20.81
CA LEU A 129 -0.12 12.75 -21.07
C LEU A 129 1.15 13.45 -21.63
N THR A 130 2.35 12.90 -21.41
CA THR A 130 3.62 13.33 -22.04
C THR A 130 3.97 12.58 -23.32
N TYR A 131 3.06 11.75 -23.86
CA TYR A 131 3.27 11.07 -25.12
C TYR A 131 3.25 12.07 -26.28
N GLY A 132 4.42 12.28 -26.90
CA GLY A 132 4.65 13.04 -28.12
C GLY A 132 5.21 12.15 -29.20
#